data_AF-A0A147KI56-F1
#
_entry.id   AF-A0A147KI56-F1
#
_cell.length_a   1.000
_cell.length_b   1.000
_cell.length_c   1.000
_cell.angle_alpha   90.00
_cell.angle_beta   90.00
_cell.angle_gamma   90.00
#
_symmetry.space_group_name_H-M   'P 1'
#
loop_
_entity.id
_entity.type
_entity.pdbx_description
1 polymer ?
#
loop_
_entity_poly.entity_id
_entity_poly.type
_entity_poly.pdbx_seq_one_letter_code
_entity_poly.pdbx_strand_id
1 'polypeptide(L)'
;MVAYEVHDDTVVGPDGERLSSGAVAKLADQLHHIAGQLAYMEMRRRYPLGSLIRYQPFNRRYTVIGYGVPGSLTPKVRARPTGEDLVSDPVLLPVDRIEPVPSPLGGEATP
;
A
#
# COMPACT_ATOMS: atom_id res chain seq x y z
N MET A 1 24.24 7.79 2.89
CA MET A 1 23.32 7.09 3.82
C MET A 1 23.35 7.86 5.12
N VAL A 2 22.22 8.42 5.56
CA VAL A 2 22.14 9.20 6.81
C VAL A 2 21.58 8.26 7.88
N ALA A 3 22.31 8.08 8.98
CA ALA A 3 21.90 7.23 10.09
C ALA A 3 21.46 8.11 11.27
N TYR A 4 20.33 7.74 11.89
CA TYR A 4 19.85 8.31 13.13
C TYR A 4 19.82 7.19 14.17
N GLU A 5 20.34 7.44 15.36
CA GLU A 5 20.27 6.47 16.45
C GLU A 5 19.05 6.78 17.33
N VAL A 6 18.22 5.77 17.55
CA VAL A 6 17.02 5.89 18.38
C VAL A 6 17.26 5.12 19.67
N HIS A 7 17.21 5.83 20.79
CA HIS A 7 17.23 5.30 22.15
C HIS A 7 15.84 5.47 22.78
N ASP A 8 15.59 4.79 23.91
CA ASP A 8 14.27 4.77 24.57
C ASP A 8 13.64 6.16 24.81
N ASP A 9 14.45 7.19 25.03
CA ASP A 9 13.99 8.57 25.31
C ASP A 9 14.59 9.64 24.38
N THR A 10 15.55 9.29 23.52
CA THR A 10 16.28 10.27 22.70
C THR A 10 16.58 9.78 21.30
N VAL A 11 16.55 10.70 20.33
CA VAL A 11 17.04 10.46 18.97
C VAL A 11 18.29 11.29 18.74
N VAL A 12 19.36 10.65 18.29
CA VAL A 12 20.64 11.27 17.97
C VAL A 12 20.75 11.41 16.46
N GLY A 13 21.03 12.64 16.01
CA GLY A 13 21.24 12.98 14.61
C GLY A 13 22.56 12.43 14.06
N PRO A 14 22.77 12.50 12.73
CA PRO A 14 23.98 12.01 12.08
C PRO A 14 25.27 12.70 12.54
N ASP A 15 25.15 13.92 13.08
CA ASP A 15 26.27 14.70 13.61
C ASP A 15 26.60 14.36 15.09
N GLY A 16 25.92 13.38 15.68
CA GLY A 16 26.09 12.97 17.08
C GLY A 16 25.32 13.85 18.08
N GLU A 17 24.56 14.84 17.61
CA GLU A 17 23.77 15.73 18.47
C GLU A 17 22.38 15.17 18.76
N ARG A 18 21.91 15.37 20.00
CA ARG A 18 20.53 15.04 20.39
C ARG A 18 19.54 15.95 19.67
N LEU A 19 18.59 15.35 18.97
CA LEU A 19 17.51 16.08 18.32
C LEU A 19 16.57 16.69 19.35
N SER A 20 16.16 17.93 19.11
CA SER A 20 15.07 18.55 19.87
C SER A 20 13.74 17.83 19.61
N SER A 21 12.79 17.89 20.53
CA SER A 21 11.45 17.29 20.36
C SER A 21 10.75 17.75 19.07
N GLY A 22 10.95 19.02 18.67
CA GLY A 22 10.42 19.54 17.41
C GLY A 22 11.11 18.96 16.17
N ALA A 23 12.40 18.67 16.24
CA ALA A 23 13.12 17.99 15.18
C ALA A 23 12.73 16.49 15.08
N VAL A 24 12.51 15.84 16.23
CA VAL A 24 11.99 14.46 16.28
C VAL A 24 10.59 14.38 15.67
N ALA A 25 9.69 15.32 15.99
CA ALA A 25 8.35 15.37 15.41
C ALA A 25 8.40 15.51 13.87
N LYS A 26 9.21 16.43 13.35
CA LYS A 26 9.41 16.60 11.90
C LYS A 26 9.98 15.33 11.25
N LEU A 27 10.94 14.68 11.90
CA LEU A 27 11.51 13.42 11.42
C LEU A 27 10.44 12.32 11.39
N ALA A 28 9.61 12.22 12.43
CA ALA A 28 8.50 11.27 12.47
C ALA A 28 7.51 11.53 11.32
N ASP A 29 7.11 12.78 11.08
CA ASP A 29 6.23 13.14 9.97
C ASP A 29 6.83 12.77 8.61
N GLN A 30 8.13 13.01 8.43
CA GLN A 30 8.85 12.63 7.21
C GLN A 30 8.87 11.11 7.03
N LEU A 31 9.15 10.34 8.09
CA LEU A 31 9.14 8.87 8.03
C LEU A 31 7.74 8.32 7.73
N HIS A 32 6.69 8.88 8.33
CA HIS A 32 5.31 8.51 8.01
C HIS A 32 4.97 8.79 6.53
N HIS A 33 5.41 9.93 6.01
CA HIS A 33 5.21 10.27 4.61
C HIS A 33 5.91 9.27 3.67
N ILE A 34 7.19 8.94 3.96
CA ILE A 34 7.97 7.97 3.18
C ILE A 34 7.31 6.59 3.25
N ALA A 35 6.89 6.14 4.44
CA ALA A 35 6.20 4.87 4.62
C ALA A 35 4.92 4.80 3.79
N GLY A 36 4.12 5.87 3.78
CA GLY A 36 2.92 5.96 2.94
C GLY A 36 3.21 5.91 1.44
N GLN A 37 4.30 6.54 0.99
CA GLN A 37 4.73 6.46 -0.42
C GLN A 37 5.19 5.05 -0.82
N LEU A 38 6.00 4.41 0.03
CA LEU A 38 6.47 3.04 -0.20
C LEU A 38 5.31 2.05 -0.25
N ALA A 39 4.36 2.15 0.69
CA ALA A 39 3.17 1.32 0.71
C ALA A 39 2.30 1.52 -0.55
N TYR A 40 2.19 2.76 -1.03
CA TYR A 40 1.48 3.06 -2.29
C TYR A 40 2.17 2.46 -3.51
N MET A 41 3.50 2.55 -3.61
CA MET A 41 4.26 1.94 -4.71
C MET A 41 4.15 0.41 -4.69
N GLU A 42 4.30 -0.20 -3.52
CA GLU A 42 4.20 -1.65 -3.36
C GLU A 42 2.79 -2.16 -3.69
N MET A 43 1.75 -1.45 -3.25
CA MET A 43 0.37 -1.75 -3.67
C MET A 43 0.24 -1.75 -5.19
N ARG A 44 0.74 -0.72 -5.89
CA ARG A 44 0.62 -0.63 -7.35
C ARG A 44 1.37 -1.76 -8.06
N ARG A 45 2.49 -2.21 -7.48
CA ARG A 45 3.25 -3.37 -7.98
C ARG A 45 2.47 -4.66 -7.79
N ARG A 46 1.84 -4.86 -6.63
CA ARG A 46 1.11 -6.08 -6.28
C ARG A 46 -0.28 -6.17 -6.92
N TYR A 47 -0.92 -5.03 -7.17
CA TYR A 47 -2.28 -4.93 -7.73
C TYR A 47 -2.32 -4.01 -8.96
N PRO A 48 -1.78 -4.44 -10.11
CA PRO A 48 -1.82 -3.64 -11.33
C PRO A 48 -3.25 -3.35 -11.79
N LEU A 49 -3.42 -2.29 -12.58
CA LEU A 49 -4.70 -2.02 -13.25
C LEU A 49 -5.11 -3.20 -14.13
N GLY A 50 -6.38 -3.55 -14.11
CA GLY A 50 -6.94 -4.71 -14.83
C GLY A 50 -6.73 -6.05 -14.13
N SER A 51 -5.93 -6.12 -13.06
CA SER A 51 -5.75 -7.36 -12.30
C SER A 51 -7.02 -7.76 -11.55
N LEU A 52 -7.22 -9.07 -11.42
CA LEU A 52 -8.29 -9.64 -10.61
C LEU A 52 -7.83 -9.74 -9.16
N ILE A 53 -8.70 -9.31 -8.26
CA ILE A 53 -8.49 -9.39 -6.82
C ILE A 53 -9.71 -10.00 -6.15
N ARG A 54 -9.47 -10.57 -4.97
CA ARG A 54 -10.50 -11.17 -4.12
C ARG A 54 -10.58 -10.39 -2.82
N TYR A 55 -11.76 -9.87 -2.51
CA TYR A 55 -12.01 -9.22 -1.23
C TYR A 55 -12.39 -10.26 -0.19
N GLN A 56 -11.54 -10.43 0.82
CA GLN A 56 -11.64 -11.52 1.79
C GLN A 56 -12.98 -11.54 2.56
N PRO A 57 -13.52 -10.41 3.06
CA PRO A 57 -14.72 -10.43 3.90
C PRO A 57 -15.98 -11.00 3.24
N PHE A 58 -16.08 -10.90 1.91
CA PHE A 58 -17.24 -11.40 1.14
C PHE A 58 -16.86 -12.42 0.09
N ASN A 59 -15.59 -12.86 0.06
CA ASN A 59 -15.02 -13.76 -0.95
C ASN A 59 -15.38 -13.36 -2.41
N ARG A 60 -15.58 -12.07 -2.66
CA ARG A 60 -16.07 -11.52 -3.94
C ARG A 60 -14.91 -11.05 -4.80
N ARG A 61 -15.02 -11.26 -6.12
CA ARG A 61 -14.00 -10.88 -7.10
C ARG A 61 -14.25 -9.49 -7.66
N TYR A 62 -13.15 -8.77 -7.85
CA TYR A 62 -13.16 -7.42 -8.42
C TYR A 62 -12.00 -7.28 -9.41
N THR A 63 -12.18 -6.38 -10.37
CA THR A 63 -11.10 -5.90 -11.25
C THR A 63 -10.59 -4.56 -10.72
N VAL A 64 -9.28 -4.43 -10.59
CA VAL A 64 -8.65 -3.15 -10.22
C VAL A 64 -8.79 -2.16 -11.37
N ILE A 65 -9.37 -0.99 -11.09
CA ILE A 65 -9.62 0.09 -12.08
C ILE A 65 -8.99 1.42 -11.68
N GLY A 66 -8.34 1.49 -10.51
CA GLY A 66 -7.67 2.69 -10.03
C GLY A 66 -7.07 2.48 -8.65
N TYR A 67 -6.56 3.57 -8.08
CA TYR A 67 -5.93 3.59 -6.77
C TYR A 67 -6.56 4.69 -5.90
N GLY A 68 -6.48 4.52 -4.59
CA GLY A 68 -6.86 5.53 -3.62
C GLY A 68 -5.83 6.66 -3.53
N VAL A 69 -5.95 7.47 -2.47
CA VAL A 69 -5.10 8.64 -2.26
C VAL A 69 -3.64 8.23 -1.99
N PRO A 70 -2.66 8.77 -2.74
CA PRO A 70 -1.25 8.53 -2.47
C PRO A 70 -0.83 9.09 -1.11
N GLY A 71 0.06 8.39 -0.40
CA GLY A 71 0.56 8.80 0.91
C GLY A 71 -0.36 8.45 2.09
N SER A 72 -1.49 7.77 1.86
CA SER A 72 -2.29 7.20 2.94
C SER A 72 -1.57 6.02 3.58
N LEU A 73 -1.55 5.96 4.92
CA LEU A 73 -1.08 4.80 5.68
C LEU A 73 -1.93 3.55 5.44
N THR A 74 -3.17 3.73 4.95
CA THR A 74 -4.07 2.65 4.57
C THR A 74 -4.24 2.65 3.06
N PRO A 75 -3.33 2.03 2.29
CA PRO A 75 -3.43 1.99 0.84
C PRO A 75 -4.72 1.27 0.42
N LYS A 76 -5.41 1.84 -0.57
CA LYS A 76 -6.66 1.31 -1.11
C LYS A 76 -6.59 1.23 -2.62
N VAL A 77 -7.24 0.23 -3.19
CA VAL A 77 -7.48 0.12 -4.64
C VAL A 77 -8.90 0.49 -4.95
N ARG A 78 -9.12 1.16 -6.08
CA ARG A 78 -10.45 1.36 -6.64
C ARG A 78 -10.74 0.16 -7.54
N ALA A 79 -11.81 -0.56 -7.24
CA ALA A 79 -12.12 -1.82 -7.89
C ALA A 79 -13.59 -1.89 -8.30
N ARG A 80 -13.87 -2.60 -9.38
CA ARG A 80 -15.24 -2.87 -9.87
C ARG A 80 -15.55 -4.35 -9.70
N PRO A 81 -16.74 -4.75 -9.20
CA PRO A 81 -17.12 -6.15 -9.14
C PRO A 81 -17.03 -6.83 -10.51
N THR A 82 -16.63 -8.10 -10.52
CA THR A 82 -16.66 -8.94 -11.72
C THR A 82 -17.90 -9.84 -11.71
N GLY A 83 -18.54 -10.08 -12.87
CA GLY A 83 -19.69 -10.99 -13.02
C GLY A 83 -20.94 -10.29 -13.55
N GLU A 84 -22.13 -10.82 -13.28
CA GLU A 84 -23.42 -10.26 -13.75
C GLU A 84 -23.74 -8.89 -13.12
N ASP A 85 -23.06 -8.53 -12.04
CA ASP A 85 -23.25 -7.30 -11.28
C ASP A 85 -22.24 -6.21 -11.69
N LEU A 86 -22.09 -6.01 -13.01
CA LEU A 86 -21.23 -4.97 -13.60
C LEU A 86 -21.81 -3.55 -13.48
N VAL A 87 -23.09 -3.44 -13.09
CA VAL A 87 -23.83 -2.18 -12.91
C VAL A 87 -23.48 -1.51 -11.58
N SER A 88 -22.84 -2.23 -10.65
CA SER A 88 -22.41 -1.70 -9.37
C SER A 88 -21.29 -0.66 -9.51
N ASP A 89 -21.40 0.42 -8.73
CA ASP A 89 -20.40 1.47 -8.67
C ASP A 89 -19.01 0.94 -8.22
N PRO A 90 -17.93 1.58 -8.69
CA PRO A 90 -16.58 1.32 -8.18
C PRO A 90 -16.49 1.50 -6.65
N VAL A 91 -15.85 0.55 -5.98
CA VAL A 91 -15.60 0.58 -4.53
C VAL A 91 -14.12 0.80 -4.23
N LEU A 92 -13.82 1.38 -3.06
CA LEU A 92 -12.47 1.45 -2.53
C LEU A 92 -12.23 0.30 -1.56
N LEU A 93 -11.31 -0.60 -1.91
CA LEU A 93 -10.97 -1.76 -1.11
C LEU A 93 -9.60 -1.58 -0.45
N PRO A 94 -9.48 -1.80 0.87
CA PRO A 94 -8.20 -1.70 1.56
C PRO A 94 -7.31 -2.91 1.23
N VAL A 95 -6.02 -2.62 1.02
CA VAL A 95 -5.04 -3.59 0.52
C VAL A 95 -4.82 -4.78 1.46
N ASP A 96 -4.96 -4.57 2.78
CA ASP A 96 -4.83 -5.62 3.80
C ASP A 96 -5.96 -6.66 3.75
N ARG A 97 -7.07 -6.36 3.06
CA ARG A 97 -8.26 -7.23 2.98
C ARG A 97 -8.50 -7.83 1.60
N ILE A 98 -7.55 -7.62 0.68
CA ILE A 98 -7.65 -8.14 -0.68
C ILE A 98 -6.47 -9.05 -0.97
N GLU A 99 -6.69 -10.00 -1.87
CA GLU A 99 -5.64 -10.89 -2.36
C GLU A 99 -5.65 -10.89 -3.89
N PRO A 100 -4.47 -11.00 -4.53
CA PRO A 100 -4.41 -11.20 -5.98
C PRO A 100 -5.02 -12.55 -6.34
N VAL A 101 -5.85 -12.57 -7.37
CA VAL A 101 -6.37 -13.82 -7.93
C VAL A 101 -5.43 -14.23 -9.07
N PRO A 102 -4.83 -15.43 -9.01
CA PRO A 102 -4.01 -15.91 -10.12
C PRO A 102 -4.89 -16.05 -11.37
N SER A 103 -4.46 -15.42 -12.46
CA SER A 103 -5.07 -15.64 -13.77
C SER A 103 -4.77 -17.08 -14.22
N PRO A 104 -5.76 -17.85 -14.72
CA PRO A 104 -5.52 -19.21 -15.23
C PRO A 104 -4.65 -19.26 -16.51
N LEU A 105 -4.26 -18.10 -17.08
CA LEU A 105 -3.35 -18.00 -18.23
C LEU A 105 -1.85 -17.96 -17.85
N GLY A 106 -1.49 -18.36 -16.63
CA GLY A 106 -0.10 -18.42 -16.15
C GLY A 106 0.48 -19.84 -16.09
N GLY A 107 0.01 -20.75 -16.96
CA GLY A 107 0.40 -22.15 -16.96
C GLY A 107 0.85 -22.62 -18.33
N GLU A 108 1.98 -22.10 -18.84
CA GLU A 108 2.94 -22.88 -19.66
C GLU A 108 4.19 -22.02 -19.85
N ALA A 109 5.20 -22.26 -19.01
CA ALA A 109 6.59 -22.09 -19.42
C ALA A 109 7.14 -23.52 -19.49
N THR A 110 6.99 -24.11 -20.67
CA THR A 110 7.50 -25.43 -21.04
C THR A 110 9.03 -25.42 -20.91
N PRO A 111 9.66 -26.47 -20.36
CA PRO A 111 11.10 -26.55 -20.10
C PRO A 111 11.99 -26.45 -21.33
#